data_AF-I2K529-F1
#
_entry.id   AF-I2K529-F1
#
_cell.length_a   1.000
_cell.length_b   1.000
_cell.length_c   1.000
_cell.angle_alpha   90.00
_cell.angle_beta   90.00
_cell.angle_gamma   90.00
#
_symmetry.space_group_name_H-M   'P 1'
#
loop_
_entity.id
_entity.type
_entity.pdbx_description
1 polymer ?
#
loop_
_entity_poly.entity_id
_entity_poly.type
_entity_poly.pdbx_seq_one_letter_code
_entity_poly.pdbx_strand_id
1 'polypeptide(L)'
;MKKLMMLILSGVSVLVLSACGGGSSSDEYVPVDVHYLTDVLGDGIVGVPYDCIDFVGETDVDGAYEFNPDNYSCEFDLFGLVDDLYIMDEIGGVNGLNYDCSPSEISGITGDFMGAGGFNYDIDDYCLIEAPIL
;
A
#
# COMPACT_ATOMS: atom_id res chain seq x y z
N MET A 1 61.74 -13.77 -51.27
CA MET A 1 61.74 -12.50 -50.49
C MET A 1 60.44 -11.77 -50.78
N LYS A 2 59.45 -11.86 -49.88
CA LYS A 2 58.12 -11.26 -50.06
C LYS A 2 58.15 -9.82 -49.55
N LYS A 3 57.94 -8.85 -50.45
CA LYS A 3 57.63 -7.46 -50.12
C LYS A 3 56.12 -7.34 -50.02
N LEU A 4 55.61 -6.96 -48.86
CA LEU A 4 54.24 -6.44 -48.72
C LEU A 4 54.30 -5.24 -47.80
N MET A 5 53.85 -4.14 -48.38
CA MET A 5 53.80 -2.79 -47.84
C MET A 5 52.76 -2.66 -46.72
N MET A 6 53.05 -1.69 -45.85
CA MET A 6 52.15 -0.76 -45.14
C MET A 6 50.85 -1.29 -44.55
N LEU A 7 50.68 -1.06 -43.25
CA LEU A 7 49.37 -0.77 -42.68
C LEU A 7 49.51 0.22 -41.52
N ILE A 8 48.95 1.41 -41.76
CA ILE A 8 48.77 2.51 -40.82
C ILE A 8 47.42 2.24 -40.15
N LEU A 9 47.37 2.08 -38.83
CA LEU A 9 46.14 2.16 -38.03
C LEU A 9 46.51 2.91 -36.73
N SER A 10 46.43 4.24 -36.74
CA SER A 10 45.31 5.03 -36.19
C SER A 10 44.93 4.63 -34.77
N GLY A 11 45.25 5.54 -33.84
CA GLY A 11 45.02 5.39 -32.42
C GLY A 11 43.55 5.40 -32.02
N VAL A 12 43.28 4.72 -30.91
CA VAL A 12 42.06 4.85 -30.13
C VAL A 12 42.50 5.01 -28.69
N SER A 13 42.47 6.25 -28.20
CA SER A 13 42.59 6.59 -26.79
C SER A 13 41.29 6.17 -26.11
N VAL A 14 41.35 5.12 -25.30
CA VAL A 14 40.22 4.72 -24.43
C VAL A 14 40.27 5.61 -23.19
N LEU A 15 39.49 6.69 -23.22
CA LEU A 15 39.10 7.43 -22.02
C LEU A 15 38.12 6.55 -21.24
N VAL A 16 38.63 5.83 -20.24
CA VAL A 16 37.79 5.15 -19.24
C VAL A 16 37.35 6.21 -18.22
N LEU A 17 36.30 6.95 -18.56
CA LEU A 17 35.54 7.77 -17.61
C LEU A 17 34.06 7.61 -17.92
N SER A 18 33.48 6.52 -17.43
CA SER A 18 32.08 6.45 -17.08
C SER A 18 31.99 5.86 -15.68
N ALA A 19 32.23 6.75 -14.72
CA ALA A 19 31.56 6.67 -13.42
C ALA A 19 30.03 6.78 -13.64
N CYS A 20 29.29 6.48 -12.58
CA CYS A 20 27.82 6.46 -12.53
C CYS A 20 27.19 5.11 -12.89
N GLY A 21 27.63 4.05 -12.20
CA GLY A 21 26.74 2.93 -11.91
C GLY A 21 25.83 3.35 -10.77
N GLY A 22 24.78 4.10 -11.10
CA GLY A 22 23.72 4.44 -10.16
C GLY A 22 23.17 3.16 -9.57
N GLY A 23 23.10 3.11 -8.24
CA GLY A 23 22.36 2.08 -7.56
C GLY A 23 20.95 2.08 -8.14
N SER A 24 20.59 1.02 -8.85
CA SER A 24 19.21 0.62 -8.90
C SER A 24 18.85 0.31 -7.46
N SER A 25 18.26 1.27 -6.78
CA SER A 25 17.23 0.96 -5.81
C SER A 25 16.35 -0.05 -6.52
N SER A 26 16.44 -1.30 -6.08
CA SER A 26 15.39 -2.25 -6.35
C SER A 26 14.17 -1.63 -5.71
N ASP A 27 13.39 -0.89 -6.51
CA ASP A 27 11.98 -0.65 -6.24
C ASP A 27 11.41 -2.06 -6.17
N GLU A 28 11.41 -2.60 -4.95
CA GLU A 28 10.79 -3.87 -4.65
C GLU A 28 9.35 -3.69 -5.08
N TYR A 29 8.93 -4.47 -6.07
CA TYR A 29 7.56 -4.45 -6.54
C TYR A 29 6.72 -4.99 -5.38
N VAL A 30 6.20 -4.07 -4.58
CA VAL A 30 5.25 -4.36 -3.52
C VAL A 30 3.93 -4.64 -4.23
N PRO A 31 3.37 -5.85 -4.18
CA PRO A 31 2.03 -6.09 -4.68
C PRO A 31 1.09 -5.16 -3.92
N VAL A 32 0.42 -4.28 -4.66
CA VAL A 32 -0.58 -3.37 -4.11
C VAL A 32 -1.92 -4.05 -4.28
N ASP A 33 -2.55 -4.40 -3.18
CA ASP A 33 -3.90 -4.93 -3.19
C ASP A 33 -4.88 -3.77 -3.05
N VAL A 34 -5.87 -3.73 -3.94
CA VAL A 34 -6.96 -2.75 -3.86
C VAL A 34 -7.96 -3.26 -2.84
N HIS A 35 -8.18 -2.45 -1.82
CA HIS A 35 -9.14 -2.70 -0.76
C HIS A 35 -10.24 -1.66 -0.79
N TYR A 36 -11.35 -1.94 -0.12
CA TYR A 36 -12.53 -1.10 -0.09
C TYR A 36 -12.97 -0.88 1.35
N LEU A 37 -13.17 0.36 1.75
CA LEU A 37 -13.81 0.73 3.00
C LEU A 37 -15.31 0.87 2.73
N THR A 38 -16.12 0.02 3.34
CA THR A 38 -17.57 -0.05 3.07
C THR A 38 -18.40 0.04 4.34
N ASP A 39 -19.67 0.40 4.20
CA ASP A 39 -20.67 0.29 5.27
C ASP A 39 -21.18 -1.15 5.44
N VAL A 40 -22.16 -1.31 6.34
CA VAL A 40 -22.86 -2.58 6.63
C VAL A 40 -23.67 -3.15 5.45
N LEU A 41 -23.94 -2.36 4.42
CA LEU A 41 -24.61 -2.81 3.20
C LEU A 41 -23.61 -3.17 2.09
N GLY A 42 -22.31 -2.90 2.31
CA GLY A 42 -21.25 -3.07 1.31
C GLY A 42 -21.12 -1.87 0.37
N ASP A 43 -21.75 -0.74 0.69
CA ASP A 43 -21.60 0.49 -0.08
C ASP A 43 -20.30 1.19 0.34
N GLY A 44 -19.51 1.63 -0.65
CA GLY A 44 -18.22 2.29 -0.43
C GLY A 44 -18.34 3.62 0.30
N ILE A 45 -17.47 3.86 1.29
CA ILE A 45 -17.37 5.15 1.97
C ILE A 45 -16.39 6.04 1.22
N VAL A 46 -16.91 7.11 0.63
CA VAL A 46 -16.12 8.06 -0.16
C VAL A 46 -15.44 9.14 0.69
N GLY A 47 -14.22 9.52 0.28
CA GLY A 47 -13.54 10.70 0.80
C GLY A 47 -12.96 10.51 2.20
N VAL A 48 -12.69 9.27 2.62
CA VAL A 48 -12.04 8.96 3.89
C VAL A 48 -10.53 9.09 3.70
N PRO A 49 -9.86 10.02 4.39
CA PRO A 49 -8.42 10.14 4.33
C PRO A 49 -7.74 8.91 4.94
N TYR A 50 -6.71 8.41 4.27
CA TYR A 50 -5.89 7.31 4.74
C TYR A 50 -4.39 7.56 4.53
N ASP A 51 -3.57 6.98 5.42
CA ASP A 51 -2.12 6.95 5.35
C ASP A 51 -1.62 5.53 5.65
N CYS A 52 -1.25 4.81 4.58
CA CYS A 52 -0.69 3.48 4.64
C CYS A 52 0.85 3.47 4.46
N ILE A 53 1.56 4.51 4.93
CA ILE A 53 3.01 4.74 4.81
C ILE A 53 3.46 5.01 3.37
N ASP A 54 3.27 4.03 2.48
CA ASP A 54 3.65 4.11 1.07
C ASP A 54 2.53 4.72 0.20
N PHE A 55 1.28 4.68 0.70
CA PHE A 55 0.10 5.18 0.01
C PHE A 55 -0.65 6.16 0.90
N VAL A 56 -0.82 7.39 0.43
CA VAL A 56 -1.56 8.44 1.15
C VAL A 56 -2.59 9.03 0.20
N GLY A 57 -3.84 9.09 0.65
CA GLY A 57 -4.93 9.55 -0.21
C GLY A 57 -6.26 9.65 0.50
N GLU A 58 -7.32 9.65 -0.30
CA GLU A 58 -8.71 9.57 0.14
C GLU A 58 -9.37 8.41 -0.60
N THR A 59 -10.30 7.71 0.05
CA THR A 59 -11.08 6.65 -0.60
C THR A 59 -11.90 7.20 -1.78
N ASP A 60 -12.02 6.42 -2.85
CA ASP A 60 -12.78 6.83 -4.03
C ASP A 60 -14.31 6.64 -3.86
N VAL A 61 -15.06 6.78 -4.96
CA VAL A 61 -16.53 6.68 -4.95
C VAL A 61 -17.05 5.29 -4.59
N ASP A 62 -16.22 4.26 -4.75
CA ASP A 62 -16.51 2.87 -4.40
C ASP A 62 -15.86 2.51 -3.04
N GLY A 63 -15.30 3.49 -2.33
CA GLY A 63 -14.58 3.29 -1.07
C GLY A 63 -13.18 2.71 -1.24
N ALA A 64 -12.65 2.67 -2.48
CA ALA A 64 -11.40 1.99 -2.77
C ALA A 64 -10.18 2.76 -2.27
N TYR A 65 -9.19 2.03 -1.77
CA TYR A 65 -7.88 2.54 -1.35
C TYR A 65 -6.78 1.50 -1.59
N GLU A 66 -5.54 1.99 -1.69
CA GLU A 66 -4.36 1.16 -1.92
C GLU A 66 -3.73 0.78 -0.57
N PHE A 67 -3.63 -0.53 -0.30
CA PHE A 67 -3.10 -1.04 0.96
C PHE A 67 -2.41 -2.39 0.78
N ASN A 68 -1.21 -2.51 1.35
CA ASN A 68 -0.55 -3.80 1.46
C ASN A 68 -0.59 -4.30 2.92
N PRO A 69 -1.52 -5.22 3.24
CA PRO A 69 -1.66 -5.76 4.59
C PRO A 69 -0.46 -6.59 5.04
N ASP A 70 0.35 -7.14 4.14
CA ASP A 70 1.46 -8.03 4.55
C ASP A 70 2.64 -7.27 5.17
N ASN A 71 2.81 -5.98 4.83
CA ASN A 71 4.02 -5.23 5.16
C ASN A 71 3.78 -3.94 5.94
N TYR A 72 2.60 -3.33 5.83
CA TYR A 72 2.37 -1.97 6.32
C TYR A 72 1.09 -1.86 7.13
N SER A 73 1.09 -0.92 8.07
CA SER A 73 -0.11 -0.47 8.75
C SER A 73 -0.77 0.65 7.95
N CYS A 74 -2.08 0.83 8.12
CA CYS A 74 -2.80 1.94 7.53
C CYS A 74 -3.63 2.69 8.57
N GLU A 75 -3.46 4.01 8.62
CA GLU A 75 -4.22 4.92 9.46
C GLU A 75 -5.39 5.50 8.67
N PHE A 76 -6.58 5.48 9.27
CA PHE A 76 -7.76 6.13 8.69
C PHE A 76 -8.26 7.24 9.62
N ASP A 77 -8.61 8.37 9.00
CA ASP A 77 -9.36 9.44 9.66
C ASP A 77 -10.87 9.17 9.49
N LEU A 78 -11.48 8.53 10.49
CA LEU A 78 -12.89 8.16 10.48
C LEU A 78 -13.79 9.24 11.11
N PHE A 79 -13.27 10.46 11.29
CA PHE A 79 -13.99 11.52 11.97
C PHE A 79 -15.32 11.86 11.28
N GLY A 80 -16.41 11.79 12.04
CA GLY A 80 -17.76 12.07 11.53
C GLY A 80 -18.44 10.94 10.75
N LEU A 81 -17.83 9.76 10.65
CA LEU A 81 -18.50 8.56 10.13
C LEU A 81 -19.33 7.90 11.24
N VAL A 82 -20.55 7.45 10.90
CA VAL A 82 -21.57 7.03 11.89
C VAL A 82 -22.08 5.61 11.70
N ASP A 83 -21.50 4.86 10.77
CA ASP A 83 -21.97 3.53 10.39
C ASP A 83 -20.90 2.47 10.70
N ASP A 84 -21.30 1.22 10.91
CA ASP A 84 -20.34 0.13 11.05
C ASP A 84 -19.52 0.03 9.75
N LEU A 85 -18.19 -0.02 9.87
CA LEU A 85 -17.26 -0.04 8.74
C LEU A 85 -16.56 -1.38 8.58
N TYR A 86 -16.32 -1.71 7.31
CA TYR A 86 -15.74 -2.97 6.88
C TYR A 86 -14.62 -2.73 5.88
N ILE A 87 -13.57 -3.55 5.97
CA ILE A 87 -12.52 -3.60 4.96
C ILE A 87 -12.72 -4.82 4.09
N MET A 88 -12.82 -4.56 2.79
CA MET A 88 -13.09 -5.53 1.75
C MET A 88 -11.99 -5.60 0.71
N ASP A 89 -11.85 -6.78 0.10
CA ASP A 89 -11.16 -7.01 -1.16
C ASP A 89 -12.20 -7.23 -2.29
N GLU A 90 -11.77 -7.66 -3.48
CA GLU A 90 -12.69 -7.93 -4.59
C GLU A 90 -13.69 -9.09 -4.35
N ILE A 91 -13.46 -9.93 -3.32
CA ILE A 91 -14.11 -11.24 -3.13
C ILE A 91 -14.90 -11.29 -1.81
N GLY A 92 -14.55 -10.47 -0.82
CA GLY A 92 -15.17 -10.44 0.51
C GLY A 92 -14.41 -9.51 1.45
N GLY A 93 -14.53 -9.70 2.76
CA GLY A 93 -13.77 -8.89 3.72
C GLY A 93 -12.50 -9.54 4.19
N VAL A 94 -11.62 -8.67 4.65
CA VAL A 94 -10.27 -9.04 5.05
C VAL A 94 -10.24 -9.33 6.54
N ASN A 95 -10.12 -10.61 6.86
CA ASN A 95 -10.09 -11.11 8.23
C ASN A 95 -8.65 -11.14 8.79
N GLY A 96 -8.54 -11.01 10.11
CA GLY A 96 -7.25 -11.19 10.79
C GLY A 96 -6.36 -9.95 10.83
N LEU A 97 -6.91 -8.77 10.48
CA LEU A 97 -6.22 -7.51 10.65
C LEU A 97 -6.46 -7.00 12.06
N ASN A 98 -5.38 -6.63 12.76
CA ASN A 98 -5.50 -5.96 14.04
C ASN A 98 -5.86 -4.50 13.80
N TYR A 99 -6.59 -3.91 14.73
CA TYR A 99 -6.85 -2.48 14.72
C TYR A 99 -6.84 -1.90 16.13
N ASP A 100 -6.50 -0.61 16.21
CA ASP A 100 -6.53 0.18 17.43
C ASP A 100 -7.08 1.59 17.12
N CYS A 101 -8.15 1.96 17.81
CA CYS A 101 -8.86 3.21 17.61
C CYS A 101 -8.70 4.13 18.82
N SER A 102 -8.45 5.41 18.55
CA SER A 102 -8.23 6.45 19.54
C SER A 102 -9.13 7.66 19.25
N PRO A 103 -9.76 8.28 20.27
CA PRO A 103 -9.48 8.15 21.70
C PRO A 103 -10.21 7.03 22.46
N SER A 104 -11.12 6.28 21.84
CA SER A 104 -11.94 5.31 22.59
C SER A 104 -11.22 4.05 23.09
N GLU A 105 -9.93 3.88 22.77
CA GLU A 105 -9.10 2.72 23.14
C GLU A 105 -9.73 1.39 22.70
N ILE A 106 -10.51 1.41 21.60
CA ILE A 106 -11.14 0.22 21.04
C ILE A 106 -10.12 -0.46 20.15
N SER A 107 -9.74 -1.68 20.53
CA SER A 107 -8.83 -2.52 19.75
C SER A 107 -9.41 -3.91 19.54
N GLY A 108 -9.05 -4.53 18.43
CA GLY A 108 -9.60 -5.84 18.07
C GLY A 108 -8.97 -6.45 16.84
N ILE A 109 -9.57 -7.57 16.42
CA ILE A 109 -9.30 -8.22 15.14
C ILE A 109 -10.55 -8.01 14.30
N THR A 110 -10.36 -7.72 13.01
CA THR A 110 -11.48 -7.66 12.07
C THR A 110 -12.33 -8.92 12.07
N GLY A 111 -13.66 -8.75 12.11
CA GLY A 111 -14.62 -9.86 12.15
C GLY A 111 -15.88 -9.66 11.29
N ASP A 112 -16.60 -10.76 11.05
CA ASP A 112 -17.53 -10.93 9.92
C ASP A 112 -18.83 -10.09 9.92
N PHE A 113 -19.00 -9.28 8.87
CA PHE A 113 -20.24 -9.28 8.09
C PHE A 113 -20.16 -10.36 7.02
N MET A 114 -21.03 -11.38 7.02
CA MET A 114 -21.02 -12.51 6.05
C MET A 114 -19.73 -13.36 5.91
N GLY A 115 -18.63 -13.08 6.60
CA GLY A 115 -17.32 -13.61 6.19
C GLY A 115 -16.20 -12.56 6.11
N ALA A 116 -16.55 -11.28 6.30
CA ALA A 116 -15.77 -10.13 5.92
C ALA A 116 -15.42 -9.21 7.10
N GLY A 117 -14.14 -8.86 7.24
CA GLY A 117 -13.60 -8.06 8.33
C GLY A 117 -14.21 -6.68 8.53
N GLY A 118 -14.78 -6.46 9.71
CA GLY A 118 -15.26 -5.16 10.20
C GLY A 118 -14.61 -4.74 11.51
N PHE A 119 -14.66 -3.45 11.78
CA PHE A 119 -14.07 -2.80 12.95
C PHE A 119 -15.19 -2.15 13.76
N ASN A 120 -15.19 -2.40 15.06
CA ASN A 120 -16.04 -1.66 15.99
C ASN A 120 -15.28 -0.40 16.43
N TYR A 121 -15.86 0.79 16.26
CA TYR A 121 -15.24 2.08 16.59
C TYR A 121 -16.29 3.08 17.10
N ASP A 122 -15.89 4.10 17.86
CA ASP A 122 -16.80 5.17 18.27
C ASP A 122 -16.75 6.33 17.27
N ILE A 123 -17.86 7.07 17.21
CA ILE A 123 -17.91 8.32 16.45
C ILE A 123 -16.79 9.26 16.93
N ASP A 124 -15.99 9.76 15.98
CA ASP A 124 -14.83 10.64 16.19
C ASP A 124 -13.48 9.96 16.51
N ASP A 125 -13.36 8.64 16.30
CA ASP A 125 -12.09 7.93 16.42
C ASP A 125 -11.19 8.02 15.16
N TYR A 126 -9.88 7.96 15.39
CA TYR A 126 -8.86 7.61 14.40
C TYR A 126 -8.49 6.16 14.61
N CYS A 127 -8.52 5.35 13.54
CA CYS A 127 -8.22 3.93 13.64
C CYS A 127 -6.96 3.58 12.85
N LEU A 128 -6.01 2.95 13.55
CA LEU A 128 -4.82 2.34 12.97
C LEU A 128 -5.11 0.86 12.72
N ILE A 129 -5.01 0.43 11.47
CA ILE A 129 -5.04 -0.99 11.09
C ILE A 129 -3.60 -1.48 10.99
N GLU A 130 -3.26 -2.48 11.77
CA GLU A 130 -1.92 -3.08 11.78
C GLU A 130 -1.86 -4.29 10.85
N ALA A 131 -0.77 -4.39 10.10
CA ALA A 131 -0.39 -5.62 9.41
C ALA A 131 -0.28 -6.79 10.41
N PRO A 132 -0.74 -8.01 10.05
CA PRO A 132 -0.48 -9.19 10.86
C PRO A 132 1.04 -9.42 10.96
N ILE A 133 1.54 -9.47 12.19
CA ILE A 133 2.94 -9.78 12.46
C ILE A 133 3.17 -11.26 12.12
N LEU A 134 3.78 -11.55 10.98
CA LEU A 134 4.16 -12.91 10.53
C LEU A 134 5.25 -13.55 11.40
#